data_AF-A0A4Y4CYG6-F1
#
_entry.id   AF-A0A4Y4CYG6-F1
#
_cell.length_a   1.000
_cell.length_b   1.000
_cell.length_c   1.000
_cell.angle_alpha   90.00
_cell.angle_beta   90.00
_cell.angle_gamma   90.00
#
_symmetry.space_group_name_H-M   'P 1'
#
loop_
_entity.id
_entity.type
_entity.pdbx_description
1 polymer ?
#
loop_
_entity_poly.entity_id
_entity_poly.type
_entity_poly.pdbx_seq_one_letter_code
_entity_poly.pdbx_strand_id
1 'polypeptide(L)'
;MSRTDNAWYGHLKNLATSPWYIAALVSWGIALFEYLLQVPANRIGAQELNLAQLKIMQEAITLAVFVPFAIFYMQQPLKLDYLWAALCILGAVYFIFRA
;
A
#
# COMPACT_ATOMS: atom_id res chain seq x y z
N MET A 1 34.53 -0.23 31.27
CA MET A 1 34.48 0.46 29.97
C MET A 1 34.05 -0.57 28.92
N SER A 2 32.74 -0.81 28.79
CA SER A 2 32.13 -1.94 28.08
C SER A 2 32.06 -1.73 26.56
N ARG A 3 32.33 -2.78 25.79
CA ARG A 3 32.37 -2.83 24.32
C ARG A 3 30.98 -2.76 23.63
N THR A 4 29.93 -2.36 24.32
CA THR A 4 28.53 -2.48 23.82
C THR A 4 27.92 -1.19 23.32
N ASP A 5 28.53 -0.03 23.57
CA ASP A 5 27.81 1.25 23.44
C ASP A 5 28.00 1.90 22.04
N ASN A 6 28.95 1.38 21.24
CA ASN A 6 29.28 1.91 19.92
C ASN A 6 28.44 1.32 18.77
N ALA A 7 27.73 0.21 19.00
CA ALA A 7 26.88 -0.40 17.98
C ALA A 7 25.57 0.38 17.75
N TRP A 8 25.05 1.02 18.80
CA TRP A 8 23.78 1.76 18.74
C TRP A 8 23.91 3.11 18.01
N TYR A 9 24.99 3.86 18.25
CA TYR A 9 25.23 5.16 17.61
C TYR A 9 25.66 5.06 16.13
N GLY A 10 26.15 3.90 15.68
CA GLY A 10 26.49 3.66 14.28
C GLY A 10 25.28 3.41 13.37
N HIS A 11 24.18 2.86 13.91
CA HIS A 11 22.98 2.54 13.14
C HIS A 11 22.12 3.80 12.82
N LEU A 12 22.16 4.82 13.69
CA LEU A 12 21.39 6.06 13.51
C LEU A 12 22.04 7.05 12.53
N LYS A 13 23.31 6.87 12.15
CA LYS A 13 24.07 7.89 11.39
C LYS A 13 24.12 7.66 9.87
N ASN A 14 23.77 6.46 9.37
CA ASN A 14 24.02 6.08 7.97
C ASN A 14 22.78 5.82 7.09
N LEU A 15 21.57 6.16 7.54
CA LEU A 15 20.35 6.03 6.71
C LEU A 15 19.65 7.37 6.40
N ALA A 16 20.33 8.50 6.59
CA ALA A 16 19.79 9.84 6.27
C ALA A 16 19.82 10.19 4.76
N THR A 17 20.36 9.33 3.90
CA THR A 17 20.55 9.60 2.46
C THR A 17 19.56 8.89 1.55
N SER A 18 18.45 8.36 2.08
CA SER A 18 17.32 7.95 1.25
C SER A 18 16.36 9.14 1.10
N PRO A 19 16.01 9.57 -0.13
CA PRO A 19 15.22 10.77 -0.34
C PRO A 19 13.75 10.55 0.05
N TRP A 20 13.46 10.71 1.34
CA TRP A 20 12.11 10.62 1.91
C TRP A 20 11.13 11.59 1.23
N TYR A 21 11.63 12.71 0.71
CA TYR A 21 10.85 13.71 -0.03
C TYR A 21 10.46 13.20 -1.44
N ILE A 22 11.32 12.42 -2.10
CA ILE A 22 10.96 11.74 -3.36
C ILE A 22 9.90 10.68 -3.09
N ALA A 23 10.01 9.96 -1.95
CA ALA A 23 9.00 9.01 -1.50
C ALA A 23 7.63 9.66 -1.38
N ALA A 24 7.60 10.79 -0.67
CA ALA A 24 6.40 11.52 -0.35
C ALA A 24 5.77 12.11 -1.62
N LEU A 25 6.58 12.67 -2.53
CA LEU A 25 6.09 13.21 -3.80
C LEU A 25 5.54 12.13 -4.73
N VAL A 26 6.24 10.99 -4.83
CA VAL A 26 5.77 9.87 -5.66
C VAL A 26 4.52 9.24 -5.06
N SER A 27 4.46 9.03 -3.74
CA SER A 27 3.27 8.47 -3.09
C SER A 27 2.07 9.41 -3.18
N TRP A 28 2.26 10.72 -3.01
CA TRP A 28 1.21 11.72 -3.23
C TRP A 28 0.76 11.78 -4.68
N GLY A 29 1.70 11.70 -5.63
CA GLY A 29 1.38 11.64 -7.05
C GLY A 29 0.49 10.44 -7.37
N ILE A 30 0.90 9.25 -6.94
CA ILE A 30 0.13 8.01 -7.14
C ILE A 30 -1.26 8.11 -6.49
N ALA A 31 -1.34 8.57 -5.24
CA ALA A 31 -2.62 8.74 -4.54
C ALA A 31 -3.54 9.74 -5.27
N LEU A 32 -2.99 10.81 -5.83
CA LEU A 32 -3.74 11.82 -6.57
C LEU A 32 -4.27 11.26 -7.91
N PHE A 33 -3.46 10.48 -8.63
CA PHE A 33 -3.89 9.78 -9.84
C PHE A 33 -4.95 8.71 -9.54
N GLU A 34 -4.76 7.93 -8.48
CA GLU A 34 -5.72 6.94 -8.02
C GLU A 34 -7.07 7.59 -7.72
N TYR A 35 -7.07 8.70 -6.98
CA TYR A 35 -8.28 9.43 -6.66
C TYR A 35 -8.97 10.01 -7.91
N LEU A 36 -8.18 10.57 -8.84
CA LEU A 36 -8.69 11.09 -10.12
C LEU A 36 -9.33 10.02 -10.99
N LEU A 37 -8.82 8.78 -10.96
CA LEU A 37 -9.41 7.65 -11.67
C LEU A 37 -10.61 7.05 -10.92
N GLN A 38 -10.60 7.08 -9.59
CA GLN A 38 -11.70 6.61 -8.77
C GLN A 38 -12.98 7.42 -8.95
N VAL A 39 -12.90 8.75 -9.04
CA VAL A 39 -14.10 9.60 -9.18
C VAL A 39 -14.96 9.24 -10.41
N PRO A 40 -14.39 9.14 -11.64
CA PRO A 40 -15.14 8.68 -12.80
C PRO A 40 -15.50 7.19 -12.73
N ALA A 41 -14.61 6.33 -12.22
CA ALA A 41 -14.89 4.90 -12.08
C ALA A 41 -16.06 4.62 -11.12
N ASN A 42 -16.16 5.34 -10.00
CA ASN A 42 -17.28 5.22 -9.07
C ASN A 42 -18.58 5.77 -9.68
N ARG A 43 -18.52 6.82 -10.51
CA ARG A 43 -19.69 7.38 -11.19
C ARG A 43 -20.26 6.42 -12.24
N ILE A 44 -19.40 5.80 -13.04
CA ILE A 44 -19.80 4.82 -14.06
C ILE A 44 -20.21 3.52 -13.37
N GLY A 45 -19.41 3.06 -12.40
CA GLY A 45 -19.64 1.83 -11.68
C GLY A 45 -20.89 1.87 -10.79
N ALA A 46 -21.33 3.03 -10.29
CA ALA A 46 -22.59 3.15 -9.55
C ALA A 46 -23.85 2.88 -10.39
N GLN A 47 -23.73 2.77 -11.72
CA GLN A 47 -24.83 2.40 -12.60
C GLN A 47 -25.00 0.86 -12.69
N GLU A 48 -23.92 0.10 -12.51
CA GLU A 48 -23.88 -1.35 -12.74
C GLU A 48 -23.59 -2.16 -11.46
N LEU A 49 -22.94 -1.55 -10.46
CA LEU A 49 -22.47 -2.19 -9.24
C LEU A 49 -23.04 -1.52 -7.98
N ASN A 50 -23.27 -2.31 -6.95
CA ASN A 50 -23.68 -1.81 -5.65
C ASN A 50 -22.54 -1.06 -4.95
N LEU A 51 -22.91 -0.14 -4.05
CA LEU A 51 -21.97 0.69 -3.30
C LEU A 51 -20.92 -0.14 -2.54
N ALA A 52 -21.31 -1.31 -2.02
CA ALA A 52 -20.43 -2.26 -1.36
C ALA A 52 -19.38 -2.88 -2.31
N GLN A 53 -19.79 -3.27 -3.52
CA GLN A 53 -18.90 -3.83 -4.54
C GLN A 53 -17.86 -2.79 -5.01
N LEU A 54 -18.29 -1.54 -5.20
CA LEU A 54 -17.40 -0.42 -5.55
C LEU A 54 -16.36 -0.17 -4.46
N LYS A 55 -16.77 -0.22 -3.20
CA LYS A 55 -15.87 0.01 -2.06
C LYS A 55 -14.80 -1.09 -1.95
N ILE A 56 -15.19 -2.35 -2.14
CA ILE A 56 -14.24 -3.47 -2.13
C ILE A 56 -13.28 -3.40 -3.31
N MET A 57 -13.79 -3.07 -4.49
CA MET A 57 -12.94 -2.93 -5.68
C MET A 57 -11.93 -1.80 -5.51
N GLN A 58 -12.33 -0.68 -4.89
CA GLN A 58 -11.39 0.36 -4.50
C GLN A 58 -10.30 -0.18 -3.59
N GLU A 59 -10.67 -0.80 -2.45
CA GLU A 59 -9.67 -1.25 -1.47
C GLU A 59 -8.71 -2.30 -2.05
N ALA A 60 -9.22 -3.16 -2.94
CA ALA A 60 -8.39 -4.10 -3.68
C ALA A 60 -7.36 -3.40 -4.58
N ILE A 61 -7.77 -2.37 -5.34
CA ILE A 61 -6.88 -1.58 -6.21
C ILE A 61 -5.84 -0.82 -5.36
N THR A 62 -6.28 -0.15 -4.30
CA THR A 62 -5.41 0.62 -3.41
C THR A 62 -4.35 -0.27 -2.78
N LEU A 63 -4.72 -1.47 -2.32
CA LEU A 63 -3.76 -2.42 -1.76
C LEU A 63 -2.85 -3.05 -2.81
N ALA A 64 -3.36 -3.33 -4.01
CA ALA A 64 -2.54 -3.82 -5.12
C ALA A 64 -1.45 -2.83 -5.55
N VAL A 65 -1.71 -1.52 -5.46
CA VAL A 65 -0.70 -0.46 -5.72
C VAL A 65 0.20 -0.24 -4.50
N PHE A 66 -0.35 -0.31 -3.29
CA PHE A 66 0.38 -0.08 -2.05
C PHE A 66 1.41 -1.17 -1.72
N VAL A 67 1.10 -2.45 -1.99
CA VAL A 67 1.99 -3.57 -1.66
C VAL A 67 3.33 -3.50 -2.42
N PRO A 68 3.38 -3.32 -3.76
CA PRO A 68 4.62 -3.07 -4.48
C PRO A 68 5.36 -1.84 -3.98
N PHE A 69 4.65 -0.75 -3.67
CA PHE A 69 5.26 0.46 -3.10
C PHE A 69 5.95 0.15 -1.76
N ALA A 70 5.30 -0.58 -0.84
CA ALA A 70 5.88 -0.93 0.46
C ALA A 70 7.14 -1.83 0.31
N ILE A 71 7.15 -2.76 -0.65
CA ILE A 71 8.27 -3.69 -0.89
C ILE A 71 9.43 -2.98 -1.58
N PHE A 72 9.18 -2.34 -2.73
CA PHE A 72 10.23 -1.77 -3.56
C PHE A 72 10.74 -0.45 -3.01
N TYR A 73 9.86 0.38 -2.45
CA TYR A 73 10.21 1.72 -2.00
C TYR A 73 10.61 1.77 -0.52
N MET A 74 9.79 1.22 0.38
CA MET A 74 10.10 1.26 1.82
C MET A 74 11.09 0.18 2.26
N GLN A 75 11.48 -0.73 1.35
CA GLN A 75 12.31 -1.91 1.63
C GLN A 75 11.85 -2.66 2.89
N GLN A 76 10.54 -2.68 3.15
CA GLN A 76 9.97 -3.43 4.24
C GLN A 76 10.22 -4.92 3.97
N PRO A 77 10.77 -5.69 4.92
CA PRO A 77 10.96 -7.11 4.73
C PRO A 77 9.60 -7.76 4.46
N LEU A 78 9.51 -8.51 3.36
CA LEU A 78 8.33 -9.28 3.00
C LEU A 78 8.05 -10.33 4.08
N LYS A 79 7.24 -9.95 5.06
CA LYS A 79 6.70 -10.87 6.06
C LYS A 79 5.57 -11.68 5.43
N LEU A 80 5.47 -12.94 5.83
CA LEU A 80 4.35 -13.81 5.46
C LEU A 80 2.98 -13.20 5.78
N ASP A 81 2.92 -12.28 6.74
CA ASP A 81 1.73 -11.50 7.10
C ASP A 81 1.13 -10.74 5.90
N TYR A 82 1.95 -10.18 5.01
CA TYR A 82 1.45 -9.50 3.79
C TYR A 82 0.77 -10.48 2.83
N LEU A 83 1.29 -11.71 2.77
CA LEU A 83 0.74 -12.78 1.94
C LEU A 83 -0.62 -13.24 2.50
N TRP A 84 -0.73 -13.41 3.81
CA TRP A 84 -2.00 -13.72 4.48
C TRP A 84 -3.02 -12.59 4.32
N ALA A 85 -2.60 -11.33 4.45
CA ALA A 85 -3.47 -10.17 4.22
C ALA A 85 -4.00 -10.13 2.79
N ALA A 86 -3.14 -10.35 1.79
CA ALA A 86 -3.54 -10.43 0.38
C ALA A 86 -4.54 -11.57 0.13
N LEU A 87 -4.30 -12.74 0.72
CA LEU A 87 -5.20 -13.90 0.64
C LEU A 87 -6.58 -13.63 1.25
N CYS A 88 -6.64 -12.99 2.42
CA CYS A 88 -7.89 -12.59 3.05
C CYS A 88 -8.71 -11.63 2.17
N ILE A 89 -8.03 -10.71 1.49
CA ILE A 89 -8.69 -9.73 0.63
C ILE A 89 -9.17 -10.37 -0.67
N LEU A 90 -8.41 -11.27 -1.27
CA LEU A 90 -8.88 -12.07 -2.39
C LEU A 90 -10.13 -12.88 -2.02
N GLY A 91 -10.17 -13.43 -0.80
CA GLY A 91 -11.36 -14.05 -0.23
C GLY A 91 -12.56 -13.08 -0.15
N ALA A 92 -12.35 -11.88 0.40
CA ALA A 92 -13.38 -10.85 0.49
C ALA A 92 -13.94 -10.43 -0.88
N VAL A 93 -13.07 -10.22 -1.87
CA VAL A 93 -13.44 -9.93 -3.26
C VAL A 93 -14.27 -11.08 -3.83
N TYR A 94 -13.79 -12.32 -3.71
CA TYR A 94 -14.51 -13.48 -4.22
C TYR A 94 -15.92 -13.61 -3.63
N PHE A 95 -16.09 -13.44 -2.31
CA PHE A 95 -17.42 -13.56 -1.69
C PHE A 95 -18.39 -12.46 -2.13
N ILE A 96 -17.92 -11.22 -2.32
CA ILE A 96 -18.78 -10.09 -2.68
C ILE A 96 -19.17 -10.06 -4.16
N PHE A 97 -18.37 -10.67 -5.04
CA PHE A 97 -18.71 -10.84 -6.46
C PHE A 97 -19.42 -12.18 -6.77
N ARG A 98 -19.44 -13.12 -5.82
CA ARG A 98 -20.20 -14.38 -5.92
C ARG A 98 -21.67 -14.24 -5.54
N ALA A 99 -21.99 -13.28 -4.67
CA ALA A 99 -23.36 -12.97 -4.23
C ALA A 99 -24.03 -12.02 -5.23
#